data_AF-A0A373NGN2-F1
#
_entry.id   AF-A0A373NGN2-F1
#
_cell.length_a   1.000
_cell.length_b   1.000
_cell.length_c   1.000
_cell.angle_alpha   90.00
_cell.angle_beta   90.00
_cell.angle_gamma   90.00
#
_symmetry.space_group_name_H-M   'P 1'
#
loop_
_entity.id
_entity.type
_entity.pdbx_description
1 polymer ?
#
loop_
_entity_poly.entity_id
_entity_poly.type
_entity_poly.pdbx_seq_one_letter_code
_entity_poly.pdbx_strand_id
1 'polypeptide(L)'
;MKKLIWGIMIVFLFCFPVSAEAQTYSFSASKVVIKTGSKKEIPVYSGKKKVKADLFKWKSSNKGIVTVSSKGIIRAKKAGSAYITASRGKKNIRCKIFVYSKTVKTGFYSYGSSVSMKTGEGITLVPKKKGSVTVYKSSAPSIASVSSNGTVYAKKKGKTKITYTSYGKYKYTASVTIQVKARGTSYTYTKTNFIMHRGLLREAPENTLPSFKLAGSRGAKYLECDVRKTLDGVYVVAHDSNLMRMCGVDKRIEKITYAELKSYPIIGGMNAELYPGNYTPTLQEYINVCNQYFATPVIELKWTCKDAEVEQMNKIFLTSKRQPIVISFREKPLIKLRQINSKIGIQYIMREGITESALRDARVYGFQLSVSSAYVNQKTIDDLHKQGIKIAVWDITSEQIMRQYVGWKADYITTEEISWATKTL
;
A
#
# COMPACT_ATOMS: atom_id res chain seq x y z
N MET A 1 -64.20 -72.75 -11.02
CA MET A 1 -63.98 -72.46 -9.58
C MET A 1 -62.53 -72.05 -9.35
N LYS A 2 -62.23 -70.76 -9.21
CA LYS A 2 -60.95 -70.27 -8.66
C LYS A 2 -61.26 -69.11 -7.72
N LYS A 3 -60.77 -69.23 -6.48
CA LYS A 3 -61.09 -68.41 -5.32
C LYS A 3 -60.49 -67.00 -5.42
N LEU A 4 -61.28 -66.04 -4.97
CA LEU A 4 -60.93 -64.63 -4.76
C LEU A 4 -60.13 -64.51 -3.44
N ILE A 5 -58.96 -63.89 -3.45
CA ILE A 5 -58.24 -63.47 -2.23
C ILE A 5 -58.21 -61.94 -2.24
N TRP A 6 -58.86 -61.33 -1.26
CA TRP A 6 -58.80 -59.90 -0.98
C TRP A 6 -57.56 -59.59 -0.13
N GLY A 7 -56.67 -58.74 -0.64
CA GLY A 7 -55.59 -58.12 0.14
C GLY A 7 -55.98 -56.70 0.53
N ILE A 8 -56.19 -56.45 1.82
CA ILE A 8 -56.41 -55.12 2.38
C ILE A 8 -55.07 -54.38 2.44
N MET A 9 -54.93 -53.29 1.68
CA MET A 9 -53.75 -52.42 1.71
C MET A 9 -54.02 -51.24 2.67
N ILE A 10 -53.44 -51.29 3.86
CA ILE A 10 -53.48 -50.19 4.84
C ILE A 10 -52.39 -49.18 4.45
N VAL A 11 -52.80 -47.97 4.04
CA VAL A 11 -51.89 -46.84 3.76
C VAL A 11 -51.65 -46.05 5.04
N PHE A 12 -50.45 -46.13 5.60
CA PHE A 12 -49.99 -45.23 6.66
C PHE A 12 -49.57 -43.88 6.06
N LEU A 13 -50.33 -42.83 6.35
CA LEU A 13 -49.97 -41.45 6.01
C LEU A 13 -48.93 -40.95 7.04
N PHE A 14 -47.64 -41.02 6.70
CA PHE A 14 -46.59 -40.35 7.49
C PHE A 14 -46.54 -38.85 7.13
N CYS A 15 -47.13 -38.01 7.99
CA CYS A 15 -46.90 -36.57 7.96
C CYS A 15 -45.49 -36.27 8.48
N PHE A 16 -44.52 -36.12 7.58
CA PHE A 16 -43.23 -35.50 7.93
C PHE A 16 -43.44 -34.00 8.12
N PRO A 17 -43.01 -33.40 9.26
CA PRO A 17 -42.97 -31.95 9.37
C PRO A 17 -41.94 -31.43 8.36
N VAL A 18 -42.41 -30.77 7.30
CA VAL A 18 -41.54 -29.96 6.45
C VAL A 18 -40.95 -28.86 7.34
N SER A 19 -39.67 -28.97 7.66
CA SER A 19 -38.92 -27.89 8.31
C SER A 19 -39.01 -26.65 7.41
N ALA A 20 -39.85 -25.69 7.78
CA ALA A 20 -39.97 -24.43 7.07
C ALA A 20 -38.63 -23.72 7.12
N GLU A 21 -37.95 -23.58 5.98
CA GLU A 21 -36.74 -22.78 5.86
C GLU A 21 -36.95 -21.42 6.53
N ALA A 22 -36.07 -21.08 7.47
CA ALA A 22 -36.18 -19.87 8.25
C ALA A 22 -36.15 -18.64 7.32
N GLN A 23 -37.31 -18.03 7.06
CA GLN A 23 -37.45 -16.92 6.13
C GLN A 23 -36.42 -15.80 6.40
N THR A 24 -35.49 -15.58 5.47
CA THR A 24 -34.44 -14.55 5.60
C THR A 24 -34.91 -13.25 4.96
N TYR A 25 -34.56 -12.12 5.59
CA TYR A 25 -34.84 -10.77 5.09
C TYR A 25 -33.54 -10.03 4.79
N SER A 26 -33.57 -9.12 3.82
CA SER A 26 -32.43 -8.27 3.49
C SER A 26 -32.87 -6.92 2.92
N PHE A 27 -31.98 -5.94 3.00
CA PHE A 27 -32.08 -4.73 2.18
C PHE A 27 -31.37 -4.94 0.84
N SER A 28 -31.73 -4.17 -0.19
CA SER A 28 -31.02 -4.19 -1.48
C SER A 28 -29.54 -3.77 -1.38
N ALA A 29 -29.16 -3.07 -0.30
CA ALA A 29 -27.79 -2.72 -0.01
C ALA A 29 -27.57 -2.59 1.51
N SER A 30 -26.39 -3.02 1.97
CA SER A 30 -25.94 -2.81 3.36
C SER A 30 -25.62 -1.33 3.68
N LYS A 31 -25.45 -0.50 2.63
CA LYS A 31 -25.15 0.93 2.73
C LYS A 31 -25.99 1.73 1.73
N VAL A 32 -26.55 2.85 2.16
CA VAL A 32 -27.28 3.79 1.30
C VAL A 32 -26.76 5.20 1.51
N VAL A 33 -26.67 5.96 0.41
CA VAL A 33 -26.22 7.35 0.43
C VAL A 33 -27.36 8.26 -0.01
N ILE A 34 -27.54 9.39 0.68
CA ILE A 34 -28.60 10.36 0.42
C ILE A 34 -28.13 11.80 0.70
N LYS A 35 -28.59 12.78 -0.08
CA LYS A 35 -28.29 14.21 0.17
C LYS A 35 -29.20 14.73 1.28
N THR A 36 -28.69 15.62 2.13
CA THR A 36 -29.53 16.33 3.12
C THR A 36 -30.76 16.95 2.46
N GLY A 37 -31.93 16.81 3.09
CA GLY A 37 -33.23 17.27 2.60
C GLY A 37 -33.99 16.25 1.74
N SER A 38 -33.30 15.27 1.15
CA SER A 38 -33.93 14.30 0.26
C SER A 38 -34.67 13.18 1.00
N LYS A 39 -35.57 12.51 0.26
CA LYS A 39 -36.23 11.26 0.64
C LYS A 39 -35.75 10.09 -0.21
N LYS A 40 -35.81 8.87 0.31
CA LYS A 40 -35.57 7.64 -0.45
C LYS A 40 -36.30 6.45 0.18
N GLU A 41 -36.82 5.53 -0.61
CA GLU A 41 -37.33 4.25 -0.11
C GLU A 41 -36.17 3.27 0.14
N ILE A 42 -36.21 2.52 1.23
CA ILE A 42 -35.33 1.35 1.46
C ILE A 42 -36.18 0.07 1.47
N PRO A 43 -36.31 -0.61 0.31
CA PRO A 43 -37.12 -1.82 0.22
C PRO A 43 -36.51 -2.99 0.98
N VAL A 44 -37.37 -3.82 1.57
CA VAL A 44 -37.01 -5.09 2.21
C VAL A 44 -37.35 -6.25 1.27
N TYR A 45 -36.48 -7.24 1.20
CA TYR A 45 -36.63 -8.43 0.36
C TYR A 45 -36.62 -9.70 1.19
N SER A 46 -37.35 -10.71 0.72
CA SER A 46 -37.20 -12.10 1.13
C SER A 46 -36.81 -12.90 -0.11
N GLY A 47 -35.57 -13.40 -0.14
CA GLY A 47 -34.94 -13.83 -1.39
C GLY A 47 -34.94 -12.70 -2.43
N LYS A 48 -35.55 -12.94 -3.60
CA LYS A 48 -35.68 -11.95 -4.69
C LYS A 48 -36.99 -11.14 -4.64
N LYS A 49 -37.94 -11.48 -3.78
CA LYS A 49 -39.27 -10.85 -3.74
C LYS A 49 -39.27 -9.65 -2.77
N LYS A 50 -39.70 -8.48 -3.24
CA LYS A 50 -39.93 -7.29 -2.41
C LYS A 50 -41.09 -7.56 -1.45
N VAL A 51 -40.91 -7.23 -0.18
CA VAL A 51 -41.90 -7.43 0.88
C VAL A 51 -42.49 -6.08 1.30
N LYS A 52 -43.76 -6.06 1.70
CA LYS A 52 -44.42 -4.84 2.17
C LYS A 52 -43.72 -4.29 3.42
N ALA A 53 -43.45 -2.97 3.42
CA ALA A 53 -42.67 -2.31 4.45
C ALA A 53 -43.41 -2.17 5.79
N ASP A 54 -44.75 -2.15 5.76
CA ASP A 54 -45.63 -2.07 6.93
C ASP A 54 -45.57 -3.32 7.82
N LEU A 55 -45.06 -4.44 7.30
CA LEU A 55 -44.81 -5.66 8.08
C LEU A 55 -43.63 -5.53 9.06
N PHE A 56 -42.91 -4.41 9.05
CA PHE A 56 -41.71 -4.19 9.86
C PHE A 56 -41.87 -3.00 10.80
N LYS A 57 -41.33 -3.14 12.01
CA LYS A 57 -41.09 -2.01 12.91
C LYS A 57 -39.78 -1.33 12.50
N TRP A 58 -39.84 -0.02 12.23
CA TRP A 58 -38.70 0.75 11.74
C TRP A 58 -38.08 1.62 12.82
N LYS A 59 -36.75 1.65 12.89
CA LYS A 59 -35.99 2.48 13.84
C LYS A 59 -34.81 3.14 13.15
N SER A 60 -34.56 4.41 13.46
CA SER A 60 -33.28 5.07 13.19
C SER A 60 -32.44 5.11 14.47
N SER A 61 -31.14 4.80 14.35
CA SER A 61 -30.20 4.94 15.46
C SER A 61 -29.89 6.40 15.80
N ASN A 62 -30.14 7.34 14.86
CA ASN A 62 -29.99 8.78 15.10
C ASN A 62 -30.99 9.56 14.23
N LYS A 63 -32.13 9.92 14.84
CA LYS A 63 -33.21 10.67 14.19
C LYS A 63 -32.84 12.10 13.80
N GLY A 64 -31.75 12.66 14.35
CA GLY A 64 -31.22 13.97 13.95
C GLY A 64 -30.48 13.93 12.62
N ILE A 65 -29.95 12.77 12.22
CA ILE A 65 -29.25 12.56 10.95
C ILE A 65 -30.24 12.07 9.87
N VAL A 66 -31.01 11.03 10.18
CA VAL A 66 -31.97 10.42 9.24
C VAL A 66 -33.15 9.85 10.01
N THR A 67 -34.36 10.05 9.49
CA THR A 67 -35.58 9.39 9.99
C THR A 67 -36.08 8.38 8.98
N VAL A 68 -36.91 7.42 9.41
CA VAL A 68 -37.58 6.45 8.55
C VAL A 68 -39.06 6.39 8.90
N SER A 69 -39.95 6.31 7.90
CA SER A 69 -41.39 6.15 8.09
C SER A 69 -41.79 4.67 8.19
N SER A 70 -43.04 4.39 8.59
CA SER A 70 -43.62 3.03 8.57
C SER A 70 -43.65 2.40 7.18
N LYS A 71 -43.63 3.21 6.11
CA LYS A 71 -43.56 2.77 4.71
C LYS A 71 -42.11 2.53 4.23
N GLY A 72 -41.12 2.55 5.13
CA GLY A 72 -39.70 2.36 4.76
C GLY A 72 -39.10 3.54 3.99
N ILE A 73 -39.67 4.75 4.11
CA ILE A 73 -39.14 5.95 3.44
C ILE A 73 -38.24 6.71 4.41
N ILE A 74 -36.96 6.86 4.06
CA ILE A 74 -36.01 7.67 4.81
C ILE A 74 -36.07 9.14 4.42
N ARG A 75 -35.88 10.04 5.40
CA ARG A 75 -35.65 11.48 5.21
C ARG A 75 -34.28 11.85 5.79
N ALA A 76 -33.43 12.44 4.98
CA ALA A 76 -32.12 12.93 5.38
C ALA A 76 -32.22 14.32 6.01
N LYS A 77 -31.78 14.48 7.27
CA LYS A 77 -31.90 15.74 8.03
C LYS A 77 -30.58 16.48 8.20
N LYS A 78 -29.51 15.78 8.59
CA LYS A 78 -28.20 16.39 8.84
C LYS A 78 -27.08 15.48 8.33
N ALA A 79 -25.98 16.09 7.91
CA ALA A 79 -24.81 15.33 7.47
C ALA A 79 -24.26 14.43 8.60
N GLY A 80 -23.90 13.21 8.25
CA GLY A 80 -23.45 12.19 9.20
C GLY A 80 -23.82 10.78 8.74
N SER A 81 -23.80 9.81 9.65
CA SER A 81 -24.30 8.47 9.37
C SER A 81 -25.15 7.93 10.51
N ALA A 82 -26.17 7.14 10.18
CA ALA A 82 -26.96 6.39 11.16
C ALA A 82 -27.38 5.05 10.57
N TYR A 83 -27.77 4.11 11.43
CA TYR A 83 -28.38 2.87 10.99
C TYR A 83 -29.90 3.01 10.93
N ILE A 84 -30.49 2.46 9.87
CA ILE A 84 -31.90 2.14 9.84
C ILE A 84 -32.07 0.65 10.07
N THR A 85 -32.93 0.31 11.00
CA THR A 85 -33.28 -1.07 11.36
C THR A 85 -34.73 -1.34 10.99
N ALA A 86 -34.99 -2.47 10.33
CA ALA A 86 -36.32 -3.04 10.14
C ALA A 86 -36.42 -4.35 10.94
N SER A 87 -37.44 -4.45 11.79
CA SER A 87 -37.63 -5.53 12.76
C SER A 87 -38.96 -6.24 12.53
N ARG A 88 -38.94 -7.58 12.44
CA ARG A 88 -40.14 -8.42 12.36
C ARG A 88 -39.97 -9.63 13.29
N GLY A 89 -40.72 -9.68 14.38
CA GLY A 89 -40.50 -10.65 15.46
C GLY A 89 -39.10 -10.52 16.06
N LYS A 90 -38.38 -11.64 16.22
CA LYS A 90 -36.98 -11.67 16.69
C LYS A 90 -35.95 -11.30 15.60
N LYS A 91 -36.37 -11.13 14.34
CA LYS A 91 -35.46 -10.89 13.20
C LYS A 91 -35.26 -9.39 12.98
N ASN A 92 -34.00 -8.98 12.85
CA ASN A 92 -33.59 -7.59 12.63
C ASN A 92 -32.64 -7.49 11.44
N ILE A 93 -32.91 -6.58 10.51
CA ILE A 93 -31.98 -6.21 9.43
C ILE A 93 -31.59 -4.74 9.56
N ARG A 94 -30.34 -4.41 9.23
CA ARG A 94 -29.82 -3.04 9.34
C ARG A 94 -29.19 -2.56 8.04
N CYS A 95 -29.38 -1.29 7.73
CA CYS A 95 -28.71 -0.58 6.64
C CYS A 95 -28.02 0.67 7.18
N LYS A 96 -26.75 0.89 6.84
CA LYS A 96 -26.04 2.13 7.20
C LYS A 96 -26.33 3.23 6.20
N ILE A 97 -26.91 4.33 6.66
CA ILE A 97 -27.22 5.49 5.84
C ILE A 97 -26.13 6.54 6.01
N PHE A 98 -25.63 7.07 4.90
CA PHE A 98 -24.72 8.21 4.85
C PHE A 98 -25.43 9.42 4.27
N VAL A 99 -25.49 10.48 5.06
CA VAL A 99 -26.08 11.77 4.67
C VAL A 99 -24.97 12.77 4.42
N TYR A 100 -24.94 13.36 3.22
CA TYR A 100 -23.97 14.41 2.87
C TYR A 100 -24.67 15.75 2.64
N SER A 101 -24.04 16.85 3.08
CA SER A 101 -24.62 18.20 2.95
C SER A 101 -24.28 18.90 1.64
N LYS A 102 -23.06 18.72 1.13
CA LYS A 102 -22.61 19.33 -0.13
C LYS A 102 -21.63 18.45 -0.88
N THR A 103 -21.46 18.76 -2.16
CA THR A 103 -20.44 18.15 -3.03
C THR A 103 -19.19 19.03 -3.06
N VAL A 104 -18.02 18.43 -2.90
CA VAL A 104 -16.72 19.12 -2.92
C VAL A 104 -15.86 18.48 -4.01
N LYS A 105 -15.31 19.29 -4.91
CA LYS A 105 -14.30 18.83 -5.88
C LYS A 105 -12.98 18.58 -5.16
N THR A 106 -12.31 17.51 -5.54
CA THR A 106 -10.97 17.17 -5.07
C THR A 106 -10.11 16.74 -6.27
N GLY A 107 -8.86 16.38 -6.01
CA GLY A 107 -7.94 15.85 -7.01
C GLY A 107 -7.27 14.57 -6.51
N PHE A 108 -6.34 14.05 -7.30
CA PHE A 108 -5.45 12.97 -6.91
C PHE A 108 -4.08 13.55 -6.53
N TYR A 109 -3.35 12.91 -5.62
CA TYR A 109 -2.00 13.38 -5.24
C TYR A 109 -1.03 13.32 -6.42
N SER A 110 -0.99 12.18 -7.12
CA SER A 110 0.01 11.91 -8.15
C SER A 110 -0.43 12.27 -9.57
N TYR A 111 -1.67 12.71 -9.78
CA TYR A 111 -2.24 12.86 -11.13
C TYR A 111 -3.09 14.11 -11.29
N GLY A 112 -2.91 14.78 -12.44
CA GLY A 112 -3.74 15.90 -12.88
C GLY A 112 -5.08 15.44 -13.47
N SER A 113 -5.62 16.22 -14.41
CA SER A 113 -6.89 15.93 -15.08
C SER A 113 -6.79 14.83 -16.15
N SER A 114 -5.58 14.48 -16.59
CA SER A 114 -5.30 13.48 -17.61
C SER A 114 -4.03 12.69 -17.29
N VAL A 115 -4.00 11.41 -17.65
CA VAL A 115 -2.85 10.50 -17.55
C VAL A 115 -2.74 9.72 -18.84
N SER A 116 -1.55 9.74 -19.44
CA SER A 116 -1.23 8.86 -20.57
C SER A 116 -0.64 7.56 -20.02
N MET A 117 -1.15 6.43 -20.49
CA MET A 117 -0.71 5.08 -20.14
C MET A 117 -0.48 4.27 -21.42
N LYS A 118 0.25 3.18 -21.37
CA LYS A 118 0.31 2.16 -22.44
C LYS A 118 -0.59 0.98 -22.09
N THR A 119 -0.92 0.13 -23.07
CA THR A 119 -1.61 -1.13 -22.78
C THR A 119 -0.78 -1.99 -21.82
N GLY A 120 -1.45 -2.63 -20.84
CA GLY A 120 -0.83 -3.45 -19.79
C GLY A 120 -0.34 -2.65 -18.59
N GLU A 121 -0.54 -1.34 -18.59
CA GLU A 121 -0.23 -0.46 -17.45
C GLU A 121 -1.43 -0.40 -16.43
N GLY A 122 -1.34 0.36 -15.34
CA GLY A 122 -1.76 -0.01 -13.96
C GLY A 122 -1.32 1.04 -12.93
N ILE A 123 -2.08 2.12 -12.70
CA ILE A 123 -1.74 3.19 -11.74
C ILE A 123 -2.66 3.19 -10.54
N THR A 124 -2.22 3.65 -9.38
CA THR A 124 -3.12 3.83 -8.22
C THR A 124 -3.51 5.29 -8.03
N LEU A 125 -4.80 5.59 -8.14
CA LEU A 125 -5.33 6.91 -7.90
C LEU A 125 -5.57 7.14 -6.41
N VAL A 126 -4.76 7.99 -5.78
CA VAL A 126 -4.91 8.35 -4.36
C VAL A 126 -5.59 9.72 -4.23
N PRO A 127 -6.81 9.82 -3.68
CA PRO A 127 -7.57 11.06 -3.62
C PRO A 127 -7.09 11.97 -2.48
N LYS A 128 -6.99 13.27 -2.72
CA LYS A 128 -6.58 14.28 -1.72
C LYS A 128 -7.57 14.43 -0.56
N LYS A 129 -8.85 14.10 -0.78
CA LYS A 129 -9.91 14.11 0.24
C LYS A 129 -10.77 12.85 0.14
N LYS A 130 -11.07 12.22 1.29
CA LYS A 130 -11.90 11.02 1.38
C LYS A 130 -12.94 11.10 2.49
N GLY A 131 -14.05 10.39 2.29
CA GLY A 131 -15.06 10.10 3.30
C GLY A 131 -14.99 8.64 3.76
N SER A 132 -16.08 8.13 4.33
CA SER A 132 -16.19 6.79 4.88
C SER A 132 -16.49 5.70 3.85
N VAL A 133 -17.04 6.09 2.69
CA VAL A 133 -17.37 5.16 1.60
C VAL A 133 -16.78 5.69 0.31
N THR A 134 -15.98 4.89 -0.38
CA THR A 134 -15.30 5.27 -1.62
C THR A 134 -15.75 4.39 -2.78
N VAL A 135 -15.93 5.01 -3.94
CA VAL A 135 -16.33 4.35 -5.18
C VAL A 135 -15.47 4.90 -6.31
N TYR A 136 -14.88 4.00 -7.08
CA TYR A 136 -14.26 4.29 -8.36
C TYR A 136 -15.09 3.68 -9.49
N LYS A 137 -15.14 4.37 -10.63
CA LYS A 137 -15.83 3.88 -11.83
C LYS A 137 -15.05 4.30 -13.07
N SER A 138 -14.92 3.39 -14.03
CA SER A 138 -14.46 3.71 -15.39
C SER A 138 -15.66 3.91 -16.31
N SER A 139 -15.62 4.92 -17.18
CA SER A 139 -16.63 5.11 -18.22
C SER A 139 -16.51 4.08 -19.35
N ALA A 140 -15.32 3.51 -19.56
CA ALA A 140 -15.07 2.43 -20.52
C ALA A 140 -14.05 1.43 -19.94
N PRO A 141 -14.50 0.43 -19.15
CA PRO A 141 -13.66 -0.58 -18.52
C PRO A 141 -12.83 -1.44 -19.48
N SER A 142 -13.24 -1.54 -20.75
CA SER A 142 -12.51 -2.23 -21.82
C SER A 142 -11.28 -1.45 -22.30
N ILE A 143 -11.24 -0.12 -22.11
CA ILE A 143 -10.09 0.73 -22.38
C ILE A 143 -9.19 0.78 -21.15
N ALA A 144 -9.76 1.10 -19.99
CA ALA A 144 -9.08 0.92 -18.71
C ALA A 144 -10.08 0.60 -17.58
N SER A 145 -9.82 -0.44 -16.79
CA SER A 145 -10.64 -0.79 -15.63
C SER A 145 -10.12 -0.12 -14.36
N VAL A 146 -10.94 -0.03 -13.31
CA VAL A 146 -10.50 0.46 -12.00
C VAL A 146 -11.04 -0.44 -10.89
N SER A 147 -10.20 -0.78 -9.92
CA SER A 147 -10.56 -1.58 -8.74
C SER A 147 -11.19 -0.71 -7.64
N SER A 148 -11.69 -1.35 -6.58
CA SER A 148 -12.27 -0.68 -5.41
C SER A 148 -11.27 0.18 -4.62
N ASN A 149 -9.98 -0.16 -4.66
CA ASN A 149 -8.90 0.62 -4.02
C ASN A 149 -8.35 1.75 -4.90
N GLY A 150 -8.86 1.93 -6.13
CA GLY A 150 -8.44 2.99 -7.04
C GLY A 150 -7.30 2.62 -7.99
N THR A 151 -6.94 1.34 -8.07
CA THR A 151 -5.95 0.85 -9.06
C THR A 151 -6.60 0.76 -10.44
N VAL A 152 -6.07 1.49 -11.41
CA VAL A 152 -6.55 1.62 -12.78
C VAL A 152 -5.67 0.82 -13.73
N TYR A 153 -6.21 -0.15 -14.46
CA TYR A 153 -5.48 -0.98 -15.42
C TYR A 153 -5.84 -0.61 -16.85
N ALA A 154 -4.85 -0.21 -17.65
CA ALA A 154 -4.98 0.08 -19.08
C ALA A 154 -4.99 -1.21 -19.90
N LYS A 155 -6.06 -1.41 -20.67
CA LYS A 155 -6.34 -2.65 -21.42
C LYS A 155 -6.23 -2.48 -22.93
N LYS A 156 -6.77 -1.39 -23.47
CA LYS A 156 -6.86 -1.18 -24.93
C LYS A 156 -6.61 0.26 -25.26
N LYS A 157 -5.93 0.51 -26.39
CA LYS A 157 -5.75 1.85 -26.97
C LYS A 157 -7.09 2.59 -27.01
N GLY A 158 -7.10 3.83 -26.51
CA GLY A 158 -8.31 4.64 -26.43
C GLY A 158 -8.25 5.63 -25.29
N LYS A 159 -9.39 6.26 -25.00
CA LYS A 159 -9.54 7.26 -23.93
C LYS A 159 -10.73 6.89 -23.04
N THR A 160 -10.56 6.87 -21.73
CA THR A 160 -11.63 6.61 -20.76
C THR A 160 -11.54 7.57 -19.58
N LYS A 161 -12.64 7.84 -18.89
CA LYS A 161 -12.65 8.66 -17.69
C LYS A 161 -12.81 7.77 -16.47
N ILE A 162 -11.90 7.90 -15.51
CA ILE A 162 -12.07 7.34 -14.17
C ILE A 162 -12.67 8.40 -13.28
N THR A 163 -13.80 8.08 -12.66
CA THR A 163 -14.47 8.94 -11.68
C THR A 163 -14.31 8.35 -10.29
N TYR A 164 -13.89 9.19 -9.35
CA TYR A 164 -13.85 8.92 -7.93
C TYR A 164 -15.00 9.66 -7.24
N THR A 165 -15.74 8.95 -6.40
CA THR A 165 -16.71 9.55 -5.48
C THR A 165 -16.52 8.98 -4.09
N SER A 166 -16.48 9.84 -3.07
CA SER A 166 -16.43 9.40 -1.68
C SER A 166 -17.42 10.15 -0.80
N TYR A 167 -18.03 9.45 0.16
CA TYR A 167 -19.14 9.94 0.95
C TYR A 167 -18.78 9.96 2.44
N GLY A 168 -18.89 11.13 3.05
CA GLY A 168 -18.80 11.36 4.50
C GLY A 168 -19.68 12.56 4.86
N LYS A 169 -19.16 13.49 5.68
CA LYS A 169 -19.82 14.81 5.90
C LYS A 169 -20.14 15.53 4.59
N TYR A 170 -19.22 15.42 3.63
CA TYR A 170 -19.36 15.91 2.26
C TYR A 170 -19.26 14.76 1.27
N LYS A 171 -19.76 14.99 0.04
CA LYS A 171 -19.52 14.15 -1.12
C LYS A 171 -18.29 14.67 -1.85
N TYR A 172 -17.16 13.98 -1.76
CA TYR A 172 -15.96 14.32 -2.52
C TYR A 172 -16.04 13.70 -3.91
N THR A 173 -15.66 14.46 -4.94
CA THR A 173 -15.61 13.95 -6.32
C THR A 173 -14.32 14.38 -7.01
N ALA A 174 -13.70 13.45 -7.75
CA ALA A 174 -12.59 13.72 -8.66
C ALA A 174 -12.79 12.93 -9.94
N SER A 175 -12.13 13.35 -11.02
CA SER A 175 -12.07 12.57 -12.24
C SER A 175 -10.75 12.77 -12.93
N VAL A 176 -10.25 11.71 -13.56
CA VAL A 176 -9.05 11.74 -14.38
C VAL A 176 -9.35 11.06 -15.71
N THR A 177 -8.82 11.63 -16.78
CA THR A 177 -8.91 11.02 -18.10
C THR A 177 -7.70 10.12 -18.31
N ILE A 178 -7.93 8.88 -18.70
CA ILE A 178 -6.89 7.91 -19.03
C ILE A 178 -6.82 7.82 -20.54
N GLN A 179 -5.66 8.12 -21.10
CA GLN A 179 -5.35 7.95 -22.51
C GLN A 179 -4.40 6.77 -22.67
N VAL A 180 -4.91 5.66 -23.18
CA VAL A 180 -4.13 4.44 -23.42
C VAL A 180 -3.55 4.47 -24.83
N LYS A 181 -2.22 4.36 -24.92
CA LYS A 181 -1.45 4.20 -26.15
C LYS A 181 -1.03 2.73 -26.33
N ALA A 182 -0.67 2.34 -27.55
CA ALA A 182 -0.07 1.03 -27.78
C ALA A 182 1.31 0.94 -27.07
N ARG A 183 1.68 -0.25 -26.61
CA ARG A 183 2.99 -0.48 -26.00
C ARG A 183 4.04 -0.56 -27.12
N GLY A 184 5.03 0.34 -27.10
CA GLY A 184 6.22 0.24 -27.94
C GLY A 184 7.24 -0.74 -27.35
N THR A 185 7.99 -1.43 -28.20
CA THR A 185 9.03 -2.41 -27.86
C THR A 185 10.38 -1.69 -27.66
N SER A 186 11.06 -2.01 -26.57
CA SER A 186 12.34 -1.43 -26.07
C SER A 186 12.24 -0.14 -25.25
N TYR A 187 12.94 -0.11 -24.12
CA TYR A 187 13.13 1.05 -23.24
C TYR A 187 14.56 1.04 -22.75
N THR A 188 15.30 2.10 -23.09
CA THR A 188 16.68 2.30 -22.67
C THR A 188 16.71 3.10 -21.35
N TYR A 189 16.88 2.41 -20.21
CA TYR A 189 16.88 2.93 -18.82
C TYR A 189 18.12 3.75 -18.41
N THR A 190 18.77 4.46 -19.33
CA THR A 190 20.17 4.91 -19.14
C THR A 190 20.40 5.98 -18.06
N LYS A 191 19.36 6.51 -17.39
CA LYS A 191 19.51 7.57 -16.37
C LYS A 191 18.99 7.23 -14.97
N THR A 192 18.21 6.17 -14.80
CA THR A 192 17.62 5.82 -13.49
C THR A 192 18.43 4.69 -12.84
N ASN A 193 18.85 4.90 -11.60
CA ASN A 193 19.54 3.88 -10.82
C ASN A 193 18.53 3.02 -10.05
N PHE A 194 18.71 1.70 -10.07
CA PHE A 194 17.86 0.79 -9.30
C PHE A 194 18.57 0.37 -8.02
N ILE A 195 17.88 0.54 -6.90
CA ILE A 195 18.34 0.20 -5.56
C ILE A 195 17.65 -1.09 -5.13
N MET A 196 18.43 -2.14 -4.85
CA MET A 196 17.89 -3.43 -4.42
C MET A 196 17.49 -3.40 -2.94
N HIS A 197 16.18 -3.33 -2.68
CA HIS A 197 15.59 -3.25 -1.35
C HIS A 197 15.99 -4.48 -0.52
N ARG A 198 16.75 -4.28 0.55
CA ARG A 198 17.23 -5.33 1.48
C ARG A 198 17.93 -6.50 0.79
N GLY A 199 18.58 -6.23 -0.35
CA GLY A 199 19.17 -7.23 -1.25
C GLY A 199 18.15 -7.83 -2.23
N LEU A 200 18.24 -9.14 -2.49
CA LEU A 200 17.31 -9.88 -3.34
C LEU A 200 16.25 -10.62 -2.51
N LEU A 201 15.43 -9.84 -1.79
CA LEU A 201 14.51 -10.35 -0.76
C LEU A 201 13.40 -11.29 -1.28
N ARG A 202 13.23 -11.39 -2.61
CA ARG A 202 12.30 -12.32 -3.27
C ARG A 202 12.88 -13.72 -3.46
N GLU A 203 14.15 -13.93 -3.12
CA GLU A 203 14.85 -15.20 -3.32
C GLU A 203 15.70 -15.65 -2.12
N ALA A 204 16.00 -14.74 -1.20
CA ALA A 204 16.69 -15.02 0.05
C ALA A 204 16.14 -14.12 1.17
N PRO A 205 16.36 -14.45 2.45
CA PRO A 205 15.87 -13.63 3.55
C PRO A 205 16.41 -12.21 3.47
N GLU A 206 15.53 -11.22 3.62
CA GLU A 206 15.89 -9.79 3.59
C GLU A 206 17.03 -9.46 4.57
N ASN A 207 17.87 -8.48 4.22
CA ASN A 207 18.91 -7.98 5.13
C ASN A 207 19.98 -9.02 5.54
N THR A 208 20.22 -10.05 4.72
CA THR A 208 21.18 -11.10 5.01
C THR A 208 22.32 -11.18 3.99
N LEU A 209 23.46 -11.76 4.40
CA LEU A 209 24.59 -11.95 3.49
C LEU A 209 24.22 -12.74 2.23
N PRO A 210 23.42 -13.83 2.29
CA PRO A 210 22.90 -14.47 1.08
C PRO A 210 22.14 -13.50 0.17
N SER A 211 21.17 -12.75 0.68
CA SER A 211 20.37 -11.80 -0.11
C SER A 211 21.24 -10.74 -0.82
N PHE A 212 22.24 -10.20 -0.13
CA PHE A 212 23.18 -9.25 -0.71
C PHE A 212 24.11 -9.88 -1.74
N LYS A 213 24.65 -11.07 -1.45
CA LYS A 213 25.52 -11.81 -2.38
C LYS A 213 24.78 -12.19 -3.66
N LEU A 214 23.51 -12.63 -3.56
CA LEU A 214 22.67 -12.94 -4.72
C LEU A 214 22.41 -11.70 -5.58
N ALA A 215 22.10 -10.55 -4.96
CA ALA A 215 21.90 -9.31 -5.70
C ALA A 215 23.19 -8.86 -6.40
N GLY A 216 24.32 -8.85 -5.68
CA GLY A 216 25.63 -8.46 -6.20
C GLY A 216 26.13 -9.36 -7.32
N SER A 217 26.01 -10.69 -7.17
CA SER A 217 26.44 -11.66 -8.19
C SER A 217 25.66 -11.56 -9.50
N ARG A 218 24.44 -11.01 -9.43
CA ARG A 218 23.60 -10.73 -10.61
C ARG A 218 23.83 -9.36 -11.21
N GLY A 219 24.75 -8.56 -10.68
CA GLY A 219 25.13 -7.26 -11.23
C GLY A 219 24.35 -6.06 -10.68
N ALA A 220 23.69 -6.20 -9.51
CA ALA A 220 23.08 -5.06 -8.86
C ALA A 220 24.13 -3.99 -8.49
N LYS A 221 23.91 -2.75 -8.95
CA LYS A 221 24.83 -1.62 -8.71
C LYS A 221 24.63 -0.93 -7.36
N TYR A 222 23.43 -1.04 -6.78
CA TYR A 222 23.07 -0.43 -5.51
C TYR A 222 22.36 -1.48 -4.67
N LEU A 223 22.89 -1.74 -3.48
CA LEU A 223 22.29 -2.63 -2.49
C LEU A 223 21.78 -1.77 -1.35
N GLU A 224 20.56 -1.99 -0.89
CA GLU A 224 20.01 -1.29 0.28
C GLU A 224 19.96 -2.22 1.48
N CYS A 225 20.21 -1.66 2.67
CA CYS A 225 20.08 -2.37 3.93
C CYS A 225 19.56 -1.46 5.05
N ASP A 226 18.99 -2.08 6.06
CA ASP A 226 18.48 -1.40 7.25
C ASP A 226 19.45 -1.57 8.43
N VAL A 227 19.87 -0.50 9.09
CA VAL A 227 20.82 -0.57 10.21
C VAL A 227 20.11 -0.36 11.55
N ARG A 228 20.54 -1.14 12.54
CA ARG A 228 20.20 -1.03 13.97
C ARG A 228 21.45 -1.20 14.83
N LYS A 229 21.31 -0.96 16.13
CA LYS A 229 22.41 -1.07 17.10
C LYS A 229 22.03 -2.01 18.24
N THR A 230 22.93 -2.93 18.58
CA THR A 230 22.80 -3.83 19.73
C THR A 230 23.08 -3.10 21.06
N LEU A 231 22.86 -3.78 22.18
CA LEU A 231 23.13 -3.26 23.52
C LEU A 231 24.60 -2.87 23.71
N ASP A 232 25.52 -3.71 23.21
CA ASP A 232 26.98 -3.57 23.26
C ASP A 232 27.53 -2.66 22.14
N GLY A 233 26.67 -1.96 21.40
CA GLY A 233 27.07 -0.93 20.46
C GLY A 233 27.49 -1.41 19.07
N VAL A 234 27.25 -2.67 18.73
CA VAL A 234 27.52 -3.20 17.39
C VAL A 234 26.40 -2.79 16.42
N TYR A 235 26.79 -2.28 15.26
CA TYR A 235 25.87 -1.94 14.18
C TYR A 235 25.55 -3.18 13.35
N VAL A 236 24.26 -3.54 13.30
CA VAL A 236 23.75 -4.76 12.67
C VAL A 236 22.69 -4.43 11.62
N VAL A 237 22.50 -5.34 10.70
CA VAL A 237 21.62 -5.15 9.53
C VAL A 237 20.30 -5.87 9.78
N ALA A 238 19.25 -5.10 10.10
CA ALA A 238 17.92 -5.61 10.40
C ALA A 238 16.84 -4.52 10.26
N HIS A 239 15.72 -4.87 9.61
CA HIS A 239 14.59 -3.94 9.46
C HIS A 239 13.85 -3.66 10.77
N ASP A 240 13.42 -4.71 11.47
CA ASP A 240 12.58 -4.60 12.66
C ASP A 240 13.41 -4.43 13.92
N SER A 241 12.86 -3.77 14.94
CA SER A 241 13.54 -3.68 16.25
C SER A 241 13.47 -4.98 17.05
N ASN A 242 12.59 -5.91 16.68
CA ASN A 242 12.32 -7.14 17.40
C ASN A 242 12.59 -8.35 16.51
N LEU A 243 13.15 -9.41 17.09
CA LEU A 243 13.56 -10.63 16.39
C LEU A 243 12.40 -11.58 16.05
N MET A 244 11.18 -11.32 16.52
CA MET A 244 10.04 -12.23 16.37
C MET A 244 9.80 -12.65 14.93
N ARG A 245 9.79 -11.70 13.98
CA ARG A 245 9.49 -12.00 12.57
C ARG A 245 10.59 -12.81 11.89
N MET A 246 11.85 -12.51 12.15
CA MET A 246 12.99 -13.06 11.41
C MET A 246 13.64 -14.25 12.09
N CYS A 247 13.59 -14.33 13.43
CA CYS A 247 14.23 -15.37 14.22
C CYS A 247 13.26 -16.14 15.12
N GLY A 248 11.97 -15.75 15.21
CA GLY A 248 10.97 -16.44 16.03
C GLY A 248 11.09 -16.18 17.54
N VAL A 249 11.89 -15.20 17.96
CA VAL A 249 12.17 -14.91 19.39
C VAL A 249 11.72 -13.51 19.75
N ASP A 250 10.98 -13.34 20.85
CA ASP A 250 10.54 -12.03 21.33
C ASP A 250 11.64 -11.28 22.08
N LYS A 251 12.64 -10.79 21.35
CA LYS A 251 13.74 -9.97 21.89
C LYS A 251 13.96 -8.73 21.04
N ARG A 252 14.28 -7.61 21.70
CA ARG A 252 14.60 -6.35 21.03
C ARG A 252 16.10 -6.24 20.80
N ILE A 253 16.51 -5.87 19.59
CA ILE A 253 17.92 -5.79 19.19
C ILE A 253 18.70 -4.86 20.12
N GLU A 254 18.13 -3.70 20.49
CA GLU A 254 18.80 -2.72 21.37
C GLU A 254 18.90 -3.17 22.84
N LYS A 255 18.43 -4.38 23.18
CA LYS A 255 18.42 -4.93 24.55
C LYS A 255 19.28 -6.19 24.70
N ILE A 256 19.97 -6.62 23.66
CA ILE A 256 20.83 -7.81 23.67
C ILE A 256 22.20 -7.51 23.06
N THR A 257 23.22 -8.28 23.42
CA THR A 257 24.57 -8.16 22.83
C THR A 257 24.60 -8.73 21.42
N TYR A 258 25.65 -8.40 20.63
CA TYR A 258 25.79 -9.02 19.31
C TYR A 258 26.06 -10.52 19.39
N ALA A 259 26.81 -10.97 20.40
CA ALA A 259 27.05 -12.40 20.62
C ALA A 259 25.74 -13.17 20.83
N GLU A 260 24.83 -12.62 21.64
CA GLU A 260 23.50 -13.19 21.83
C GLU A 260 22.66 -13.11 20.55
N LEU A 261 22.61 -11.95 19.88
CA LEU A 261 21.87 -11.78 18.63
C LEU A 261 22.31 -12.78 17.56
N LYS A 262 23.62 -12.98 17.40
CA LYS A 262 24.19 -13.89 16.39
C LYS A 262 23.83 -15.36 16.65
N SER A 263 23.50 -15.72 17.91
CA SER A 263 23.04 -17.07 18.26
C SER A 263 21.64 -17.41 17.74
N TYR A 264 20.84 -16.41 17.35
CA TYR A 264 19.49 -16.61 16.83
C TYR A 264 19.50 -16.69 15.29
N PRO A 265 19.32 -17.89 14.71
CA PRO A 265 19.31 -18.04 13.27
C PRO A 265 18.11 -17.32 12.66
N ILE A 266 18.30 -16.84 11.43
CA ILE A 266 17.23 -16.28 10.61
C ILE A 266 16.44 -17.43 10.01
N ILE A 267 15.21 -17.60 10.48
CA ILE A 267 14.25 -18.63 10.06
C ILE A 267 13.04 -18.04 9.34
N GLY A 268 12.89 -16.71 9.36
CA GLY A 268 11.85 -15.97 8.66
C GLY A 268 12.36 -15.25 7.41
N GLY A 269 11.42 -14.85 6.55
CA GLY A 269 11.72 -14.26 5.24
C GLY A 269 11.59 -15.27 4.10
N MET A 270 11.87 -14.82 2.88
CA MET A 270 11.74 -15.67 1.69
C MET A 270 12.83 -16.74 1.65
N ASN A 271 12.46 -18.00 1.44
CA ASN A 271 13.36 -19.14 1.31
C ASN A 271 14.36 -19.30 2.47
N ALA A 272 14.01 -18.91 3.69
CA ALA A 272 14.92 -18.96 4.84
C ALA A 272 15.43 -20.39 5.12
N GLU A 273 14.59 -21.39 4.87
CA GLU A 273 14.90 -22.82 4.98
C GLU A 273 16.04 -23.27 4.05
N LEU A 274 16.32 -22.55 2.95
CA LEU A 274 17.44 -22.82 2.05
C LEU A 274 18.78 -22.29 2.58
N TYR A 275 18.77 -21.53 3.68
CA TYR A 275 19.95 -20.91 4.28
C TYR A 275 20.06 -21.26 5.77
N PRO A 276 20.19 -22.55 6.13
CA PRO A 276 20.28 -22.97 7.53
C PRO A 276 21.47 -22.33 8.24
N GLY A 277 21.26 -21.84 9.45
CA GLY A 277 22.30 -21.19 10.26
C GLY A 277 22.67 -19.77 9.80
N ASN A 278 21.95 -19.17 8.85
CA ASN A 278 22.11 -17.77 8.50
C ASN A 278 21.81 -16.88 9.73
N TYR A 279 22.53 -15.78 9.88
CA TYR A 279 22.50 -14.92 11.06
C TYR A 279 22.34 -13.45 10.67
N THR A 280 22.01 -12.61 11.65
CA THR A 280 21.90 -11.15 11.46
C THR A 280 23.30 -10.55 11.24
N PRO A 281 23.64 -10.02 10.04
CA PRO A 281 25.00 -9.56 9.79
C PRO A 281 25.29 -8.21 10.44
N THR A 282 26.57 -7.94 10.70
CA THR A 282 27.04 -6.59 11.02
C THR A 282 27.01 -5.68 9.80
N LEU A 283 26.99 -4.37 10.04
CA LEU A 283 27.16 -3.36 9.00
C LEU A 283 28.50 -3.53 8.23
N GLN A 284 29.58 -3.90 8.93
CA GLN A 284 30.87 -4.14 8.29
C GLN A 284 30.83 -5.36 7.34
N GLU A 285 30.19 -6.46 7.75
CA GLU A 285 30.01 -7.64 6.87
C GLU A 285 29.20 -7.29 5.62
N TYR A 286 28.18 -6.44 5.74
CA TYR A 286 27.43 -5.92 4.60
C TYR A 286 28.30 -5.05 3.67
N ILE A 287 29.10 -4.11 4.21
CA ILE A 287 30.04 -3.31 3.41
C ILE A 287 31.04 -4.21 2.69
N ASN A 288 31.50 -5.29 3.33
CA ASN A 288 32.41 -6.25 2.71
C ASN A 288 31.76 -6.95 1.51
N VAL A 289 30.47 -7.30 1.58
CA VAL A 289 29.73 -7.84 0.43
C VAL A 289 29.60 -6.79 -0.69
N CYS A 290 29.27 -5.53 -0.36
CA CYS A 290 29.23 -4.46 -1.35
C CYS A 290 30.59 -4.29 -2.06
N ASN A 291 31.69 -4.32 -1.29
CA ASN A 291 33.05 -4.25 -1.81
C ASN A 291 33.44 -5.44 -2.70
N GLN A 292 32.94 -6.64 -2.38
CA GLN A 292 33.17 -7.86 -3.16
C GLN A 292 32.57 -7.73 -4.57
N TYR A 293 31.38 -7.16 -4.70
CA TYR A 293 30.67 -7.02 -5.99
C TYR A 293 30.76 -5.62 -6.59
N PHE A 294 31.59 -4.74 -6.01
CA PHE A 294 31.74 -3.34 -6.42
C PHE A 294 30.39 -2.57 -6.48
N ALA A 295 29.45 -2.94 -5.62
CA ALA A 295 28.16 -2.28 -5.49
C ALA A 295 28.26 -1.05 -4.58
N THR A 296 27.45 -0.02 -4.86
CA THR A 296 27.28 1.14 -3.98
C THR A 296 26.37 0.76 -2.80
N PRO A 297 26.84 0.87 -1.54
CA PRO A 297 25.98 0.66 -0.39
C PRO A 297 24.94 1.77 -0.25
N VAL A 298 23.69 1.39 -0.05
CA VAL A 298 22.59 2.26 0.37
C VAL A 298 22.18 1.81 1.78
N ILE A 299 22.13 2.72 2.75
CA ILE A 299 22.12 2.36 4.18
C ILE A 299 21.05 3.17 4.91
N GLU A 300 19.97 2.52 5.37
CA GLU A 300 18.94 3.15 6.18
C GLU A 300 19.27 3.19 7.67
N LEU A 301 19.29 4.39 8.27
CA LEU A 301 19.36 4.55 9.73
C LEU A 301 17.96 4.50 10.34
N LYS A 302 17.66 3.44 11.10
CA LYS A 302 16.32 3.17 11.67
C LYS A 302 15.97 3.90 12.96
N TRP A 303 16.88 4.69 13.53
CA TRP A 303 16.65 5.43 14.78
C TRP A 303 17.27 6.82 14.71
N THR A 304 16.93 7.66 15.69
CA THR A 304 17.61 8.96 15.86
C THR A 304 18.97 8.69 16.50
N CYS A 305 20.00 8.54 15.67
CA CYS A 305 21.36 8.26 16.14
C CYS A 305 21.92 9.45 16.95
N LYS A 306 22.71 9.14 17.98
CA LYS A 306 23.56 10.12 18.67
C LYS A 306 24.73 10.51 17.76
N ASP A 307 25.30 11.70 17.95
CA ASP A 307 26.46 12.18 17.18
C ASP A 307 27.62 11.18 17.17
N ALA A 308 27.99 10.64 18.34
CA ALA A 308 29.05 9.64 18.45
C ALA A 308 28.73 8.35 17.68
N GLU A 309 27.45 7.99 17.54
CA GLU A 309 27.04 6.82 16.75
C GLU A 309 27.20 7.10 15.25
N VAL A 310 26.85 8.31 14.80
CA VAL A 310 27.06 8.74 13.41
C VAL A 310 28.55 8.76 13.07
N GLU A 311 29.39 9.25 13.98
CA GLU A 311 30.85 9.26 13.81
C GLU A 311 31.44 7.85 13.74
N GLN A 312 30.98 6.93 14.59
CA GLN A 312 31.39 5.52 14.55
C GLN A 312 30.96 4.83 13.24
N MET A 313 29.70 5.01 12.83
CA MET A 313 29.22 4.45 11.55
C MET A 313 29.95 5.06 10.35
N ASN A 314 30.30 6.35 10.39
CA ASN A 314 31.06 6.98 9.32
C ASN A 314 32.43 6.33 9.11
N LYS A 315 33.09 5.86 10.18
CA LYS A 315 34.34 5.07 10.06
C LYS A 315 34.10 3.77 9.27
N ILE A 316 32.98 3.09 9.51
CA ILE A 316 32.59 1.89 8.76
C ILE A 316 32.27 2.25 7.30
N PHE A 317 31.52 3.33 7.05
CA PHE A 317 31.19 3.79 5.70
C PHE A 317 32.42 4.09 4.84
N LEU A 318 33.48 4.63 5.45
CA LEU A 318 34.74 4.95 4.78
C LEU A 318 35.53 3.70 4.34
N THR A 319 35.19 2.51 4.83
CA THR A 319 35.78 1.24 4.36
C THR A 319 35.18 0.76 3.02
N SER A 320 34.15 1.43 2.51
CA SER A 320 33.53 1.10 1.23
C SER A 320 34.37 1.56 0.04
N LYS A 321 34.53 0.68 -0.97
CA LYS A 321 35.17 0.97 -2.27
C LYS A 321 34.32 1.88 -3.15
N ARG A 322 33.04 2.00 -2.85
CA ARG A 322 32.07 2.86 -3.54
C ARG A 322 31.48 3.83 -2.53
N GLN A 323 31.40 5.11 -2.87
CA GLN A 323 30.81 6.12 -2.01
C GLN A 323 29.38 5.72 -1.59
N PRO A 324 29.11 5.49 -0.28
CA PRO A 324 27.79 5.09 0.17
C PRO A 324 26.75 6.19 0.03
N ILE A 325 25.48 5.76 0.00
CA ILE A 325 24.31 6.62 0.14
C ILE A 325 23.62 6.28 1.47
N VAL A 326 23.58 7.22 2.40
CA VAL A 326 22.89 7.03 3.68
C VAL A 326 21.50 7.64 3.60
N ILE A 327 20.50 6.87 4.03
CA ILE A 327 19.11 7.25 4.00
C ILE A 327 18.50 7.17 5.40
N SER A 328 17.53 8.02 5.73
CA SER A 328 16.81 7.92 7.00
C SER A 328 15.50 8.71 6.97
N PHE A 329 14.53 8.27 7.77
CA PHE A 329 13.35 9.08 8.12
C PHE A 329 13.65 10.15 9.18
N ARG A 330 14.90 10.28 9.65
CA ARG A 330 15.31 11.20 10.71
C ARG A 330 16.35 12.19 10.16
N GLU A 331 16.04 13.48 10.20
CA GLU A 331 16.94 14.54 9.69
C GLU A 331 18.23 14.68 10.49
N LYS A 332 18.16 14.62 11.82
CA LYS A 332 19.28 14.90 12.73
C LYS A 332 20.55 14.08 12.41
N PRO A 333 20.49 12.73 12.29
CA PRO A 333 21.69 11.96 11.94
C PRO A 333 22.23 12.28 10.54
N LEU A 334 21.37 12.65 9.59
CA LEU A 334 21.80 13.03 8.24
C LEU A 334 22.54 14.37 8.23
N ILE A 335 22.07 15.35 9.01
CA ILE A 335 22.73 16.65 9.17
C ILE A 335 24.12 16.45 9.79
N LYS A 336 24.20 15.70 10.89
CA LYS A 336 25.48 15.37 11.52
C LYS A 336 26.43 14.67 10.55
N LEU A 337 25.91 13.72 9.77
CA LEU A 337 26.72 12.99 8.80
C LEU A 337 27.27 13.90 7.69
N ARG A 338 26.48 14.84 7.17
CA ARG A 338 26.96 15.82 6.18
C ARG A 338 28.07 16.71 6.75
N GLN A 339 27.97 17.11 8.01
CA GLN A 339 28.98 17.95 8.68
C GLN A 339 30.34 17.25 8.78
N ILE A 340 30.36 15.94 9.04
CA ILE A 340 31.60 15.17 9.21
C ILE A 340 32.07 14.48 7.91
N ASN A 341 31.21 14.39 6.89
CA ASN A 341 31.51 13.76 5.62
C ASN A 341 30.82 14.52 4.48
N SER A 342 31.51 15.55 3.98
CA SER A 342 30.99 16.46 2.95
C SER A 342 30.69 15.76 1.62
N LYS A 343 31.30 14.61 1.35
CA LYS A 343 31.11 13.88 0.09
C LYS A 343 29.95 12.91 0.15
N ILE A 344 29.71 12.18 1.25
CA ILE A 344 28.77 11.04 1.30
C ILE A 344 27.39 11.32 0.68
N GLY A 345 26.84 10.34 -0.03
CA GLY A 345 25.48 10.44 -0.54
C GLY A 345 24.49 10.47 0.61
N ILE A 346 23.50 11.35 0.56
CA ILE A 346 22.44 11.43 1.58
C ILE A 346 21.09 11.54 0.90
N GLN A 347 20.12 10.75 1.35
CA GLN A 347 18.70 10.92 0.98
C GLN A 347 17.82 11.02 2.22
N TYR A 348 17.08 12.13 2.37
CA TYR A 348 16.10 12.25 3.42
C TYR A 348 14.82 11.52 3.01
N ILE A 349 14.42 10.49 3.78
CA ILE A 349 13.25 9.66 3.48
C ILE A 349 11.97 10.28 4.05
N MET A 350 10.92 10.34 3.23
CA MET A 350 9.59 10.77 3.62
C MET A 350 8.53 9.75 3.20
N ARG A 351 7.65 9.39 4.13
CA ARG A 351 6.52 8.48 3.87
C ARG A 351 5.37 9.19 3.16
N GLU A 352 5.25 10.49 3.38
CA GLU A 352 4.22 11.35 2.79
C GLU A 352 4.84 12.30 1.76
N GLY A 353 4.16 13.40 1.43
CA GLY A 353 4.68 14.41 0.52
C GLY A 353 5.92 15.13 1.06
N ILE A 354 6.64 15.76 0.13
CA ILE A 354 7.80 16.59 0.43
C ILE A 354 7.36 17.81 1.24
N THR A 355 8.04 18.08 2.35
CA THR A 355 7.79 19.23 3.22
C THR A 355 8.71 20.39 2.88
N GLU A 356 8.33 21.61 3.27
CA GLU A 356 9.20 22.78 3.17
C GLU A 356 10.49 22.62 4.00
N SER A 357 10.45 21.91 5.13
CA SER A 357 11.66 21.61 5.91
C SER A 357 12.62 20.73 5.12
N ALA A 358 12.13 19.67 4.48
CA ALA A 358 12.96 18.79 3.67
C ALA A 358 13.58 19.53 2.46
N LEU A 359 12.82 20.44 1.83
CA LEU A 359 13.36 21.30 0.76
C LEU A 359 14.43 22.28 1.27
N ARG A 360 14.25 22.85 2.47
CA ARG A 360 15.29 23.69 3.10
C ARG A 360 16.54 22.87 3.39
N ASP A 361 16.40 21.71 4.00
CA ASP A 361 17.54 20.85 4.33
C ASP A 361 18.26 20.35 3.08
N ALA A 362 17.53 20.03 2.01
CA ALA A 362 18.11 19.70 0.71
C ALA A 362 18.99 20.84 0.17
N ARG A 363 18.54 22.10 0.28
CA ARG A 363 19.31 23.27 -0.17
C ARG A 363 20.51 23.58 0.74
N VAL A 364 20.34 23.47 2.05
CA VAL A 364 21.38 23.82 3.04
C VAL A 364 22.46 22.76 3.13
N TYR A 365 22.06 21.48 3.18
CA TYR A 365 22.95 20.35 3.43
C TYR A 365 23.21 19.50 2.18
N GLY A 366 22.68 19.87 1.01
CA GLY A 366 22.85 19.10 -0.22
C GLY A 366 22.26 17.69 -0.11
N PHE A 367 21.12 17.54 0.55
CA PHE A 367 20.40 16.26 0.60
C PHE A 367 19.68 16.01 -0.72
N GLN A 368 19.63 14.74 -1.12
CA GLN A 368 18.64 14.26 -2.06
C GLN A 368 17.37 13.88 -1.28
N LEU A 369 16.26 13.68 -1.98
CA LEU A 369 15.00 13.30 -1.34
C LEU A 369 14.61 11.88 -1.73
N SER A 370 14.07 11.11 -0.78
CA SER A 370 13.58 9.76 -1.02
C SER A 370 12.13 9.67 -0.56
N VAL A 371 11.17 9.51 -1.48
CA VAL A 371 9.75 9.72 -1.17
C VAL A 371 8.92 8.53 -1.62
N SER A 372 7.92 8.17 -0.81
CA SER A 372 6.94 7.17 -1.23
C SER A 372 6.32 7.54 -2.58
N SER A 373 6.30 6.60 -3.51
CA SER A 373 5.74 6.78 -4.85
C SER A 373 4.30 7.33 -4.86
N ALA A 374 3.51 7.03 -3.82
CA ALA A 374 2.15 7.55 -3.67
C ALA A 374 2.06 9.09 -3.64
N TYR A 375 3.16 9.80 -3.37
CA TYR A 375 3.19 11.25 -3.22
C TYR A 375 4.06 11.98 -4.26
N VAL A 376 4.66 11.25 -5.21
CA VAL A 376 5.54 11.81 -6.24
C VAL A 376 4.87 11.71 -7.61
N ASN A 377 4.86 12.81 -8.35
CA ASN A 377 4.47 12.84 -9.77
C ASN A 377 5.54 13.49 -10.64
N GLN A 378 5.34 13.49 -11.96
CA GLN A 378 6.30 14.09 -12.89
C GLN A 378 6.62 15.56 -12.56
N LYS A 379 5.62 16.37 -12.23
CA LYS A 379 5.84 17.78 -11.85
C LYS A 379 6.72 17.88 -10.61
N THR A 380 6.51 17.02 -9.61
CA THR A 380 7.38 16.97 -8.43
C THR A 380 8.83 16.72 -8.82
N ILE A 381 9.09 15.75 -9.71
CA ILE A 381 10.44 15.43 -10.17
C ILE A 381 11.04 16.60 -10.94
N ASP A 382 10.30 17.17 -11.89
CA ASP A 382 10.74 18.33 -12.69
C ASP A 382 11.06 19.56 -11.81
N ASP A 383 10.24 19.83 -10.78
CA ASP A 383 10.43 20.94 -9.85
C ASP A 383 11.67 20.76 -8.95
N LEU A 384 11.98 19.51 -8.56
CA LEU A 384 13.20 19.19 -7.82
C LEU A 384 14.45 19.30 -8.70
N HIS A 385 14.38 18.78 -9.93
CA HIS A 385 15.48 18.85 -10.89
C HIS A 385 15.83 20.29 -11.26
N LYS A 386 14.85 21.19 -11.36
CA LYS A 386 15.08 22.65 -11.53
C LYS A 386 15.87 23.28 -10.38
N GLN A 387 15.79 22.69 -9.18
CA GLN A 387 16.54 23.10 -8.00
C GLN A 387 17.85 22.32 -7.82
N GLY A 388 18.20 21.43 -8.75
CA GLY A 388 19.37 20.55 -8.64
C GLY A 388 19.22 19.41 -7.61
N ILE A 389 18.01 19.17 -7.11
CA ILE A 389 17.73 18.15 -6.08
C ILE A 389 17.37 16.83 -6.78
N LYS A 390 18.10 15.76 -6.49
CA LYS A 390 17.79 14.41 -6.98
C LYS A 390 16.71 13.74 -6.14
N ILE A 391 15.99 12.80 -6.73
CA ILE A 391 14.92 12.06 -6.07
C ILE A 391 15.01 10.54 -6.25
N ALA A 392 14.85 9.84 -5.13
CA ALA A 392 14.55 8.41 -5.07
C ALA A 392 13.06 8.19 -4.81
N VAL A 393 12.51 7.13 -5.37
CA VAL A 393 11.13 6.68 -5.10
C VAL A 393 11.10 5.24 -4.65
N TRP A 394 10.26 4.96 -3.64
CA TRP A 394 10.21 3.65 -2.99
C TRP A 394 8.78 3.27 -2.58
N ASP A 395 8.46 1.98 -2.36
CA ASP A 395 9.09 0.83 -3.03
C ASP A 395 8.31 0.54 -4.32
N ILE A 396 9.02 0.24 -5.41
CA ILE A 396 8.41 -0.05 -6.71
C ILE A 396 8.60 -1.52 -7.05
N THR A 397 7.49 -2.27 -7.07
CA THR A 397 7.45 -3.70 -7.46
C THR A 397 6.62 -3.96 -8.72
N SER A 398 5.96 -2.93 -9.26
CA SER A 398 5.27 -3.00 -10.55
C SER A 398 6.16 -2.48 -11.67
N GLU A 399 6.45 -3.31 -12.67
CA GLU A 399 7.28 -2.95 -13.84
C GLU A 399 6.78 -1.67 -14.51
N GLN A 400 5.48 -1.49 -14.49
CA GLN A 400 4.88 -0.34 -15.10
C GLN A 400 5.00 0.92 -14.23
N ILE A 401 4.78 0.84 -12.92
CA ILE A 401 5.05 1.99 -12.05
C ILE A 401 6.54 2.37 -12.18
N MET A 402 7.42 1.37 -12.28
CA MET A 402 8.84 1.59 -12.61
C MET A 402 9.01 2.33 -13.93
N ARG A 403 8.41 1.86 -15.04
CA ARG A 403 8.52 2.50 -16.36
C ARG A 403 8.01 3.94 -16.35
N GLN A 404 6.99 4.21 -15.55
CA GLN A 404 6.45 5.54 -15.34
C GLN A 404 7.48 6.44 -14.65
N TYR A 405 8.08 6.02 -13.54
CA TYR A 405 9.11 6.80 -12.85
C TYR A 405 10.39 6.95 -13.66
N VAL A 406 10.79 5.94 -14.43
CA VAL A 406 11.86 6.04 -15.42
C VAL A 406 11.52 7.09 -16.49
N GLY A 407 10.30 7.05 -17.03
CA GLY A 407 9.84 8.02 -18.03
C GLY A 407 9.76 9.45 -17.48
N TRP A 408 9.47 9.58 -16.18
CA TRP A 408 9.54 10.83 -15.43
C TRP A 408 10.95 11.18 -14.97
N LYS A 409 11.96 10.36 -15.31
CA LYS A 409 13.38 10.57 -15.01
C LYS A 409 13.72 10.60 -13.52
N ALA A 410 13.02 9.83 -12.68
CA ALA A 410 13.46 9.63 -11.30
C ALA A 410 14.93 9.17 -11.26
N ASP A 411 15.74 9.74 -10.36
CA ASP A 411 17.18 9.45 -10.29
C ASP A 411 17.44 8.06 -9.71
N TYR A 412 16.61 7.64 -8.75
CA TYR A 412 16.67 6.32 -8.14
C TYR A 412 15.28 5.69 -7.98
N ILE A 413 15.21 4.38 -8.14
CA ILE A 413 14.03 3.56 -7.84
C ILE A 413 14.46 2.44 -6.90
N THR A 414 13.89 2.39 -5.70
CA THR A 414 14.04 1.24 -4.80
C THR A 414 13.07 0.14 -5.23
N THR A 415 13.59 -1.07 -5.44
CA THR A 415 12.85 -2.18 -6.02
C THR A 415 13.31 -3.54 -5.49
N GLU A 416 12.48 -4.54 -5.70
CA GLU A 416 12.73 -5.94 -5.41
C GLU A 416 13.00 -6.75 -6.70
N GLU A 417 13.01 -6.09 -7.87
CA GLU A 417 13.06 -6.71 -9.19
C GLU A 417 14.45 -6.58 -9.83
N ILE A 418 15.28 -7.60 -9.65
CA ILE A 418 16.67 -7.63 -10.16
C ILE A 418 16.76 -7.44 -11.67
N SER A 419 15.75 -7.88 -12.42
CA SER A 419 15.74 -7.76 -13.88
C SER A 419 15.74 -6.30 -14.37
N TRP A 420 15.40 -5.32 -13.52
CA TRP A 420 15.45 -3.90 -13.87
C TRP A 420 16.81 -3.29 -13.56
N ALA A 421 17.44 -3.74 -12.46
CA ALA A 421 18.76 -3.28 -12.05
C ALA A 421 19.90 -3.79 -12.94
N THR A 422 19.65 -4.86 -13.71
CA THR A 422 20.65 -5.61 -14.47
C THR A 422 20.44 -5.53 -15.99
N LYS A 423 19.31 -4.97 -16.44
CA LYS A 423 19.08 -4.64 -17.85
C LYS A 423 20.01 -3.50 -18.27
N THR A 424 21.25 -3.84 -18.57
CA THR A 424 22.05 -3.16 -19.56
C THR A 424 21.27 -3.18 -20.87
N LEU A 425 21.27 -2.06 -21.58
CA LEU A 425 20.71 -1.99 -22.92
C LEU A 425 21.73 -2.26 -23.98
#